data_AF-A0A5K1A8W3-F1
#
_entry.id   AF-A0A5K1A8W3-F1
#
_cell.length_a   1.000
_cell.length_b   1.000
_cell.length_c   1.000
_cell.angle_alpha   90.00
_cell.angle_beta   90.00
_cell.angle_gamma   90.00
#
_symmetry.space_group_name_H-M   'P 1'
#
loop_
_entity.id
_entity.type
_entity.pdbx_description
1 polymer ?
#
loop_
_entity_poly.entity_id
_entity_poly.type
_entity_poly.pdbx_seq_one_letter_code
_entity_poly.pdbx_strand_id
1 'polypeptide(L)' 'ATIQGFESKGLSKVEAEALLEKSVQIACEARDEFMRRCISGVYEANGNQHTPKPHHILVAASVGSYGAYLADGSEY' A
#
# COMPACT_ATOMS: atom_id res chain seq x y z
N ALA A 1 10.10 -5.46 -0.48
CA ALA A 1 9.59 -6.70 -1.09
C ALA A 1 10.11 -6.75 -2.51
N THR A 2 10.85 -7.81 -2.88
CA THR A 2 11.40 -8.00 -4.22
C THR A 2 11.26 -9.46 -4.61
N ILE A 3 11.26 -9.75 -5.92
CA ILE A 3 11.19 -11.12 -6.41
C ILE A 3 12.36 -11.94 -5.85
N GLN A 4 13.59 -11.44 -5.98
CA GLN A 4 14.79 -12.11 -5.48
C GLN A 4 14.76 -12.32 -3.96
N GLY A 5 14.27 -11.34 -3.22
CA GLY A 5 14.13 -11.44 -1.76
C GLY A 5 13.17 -12.56 -1.37
N PHE A 6 12.05 -12.69 -2.07
CA PHE A 6 11.08 -13.76 -1.85
C PHE A 6 11.57 -15.13 -2.33
N GLU A 7 12.27 -15.20 -3.47
CA GLU A 7 12.89 -16.44 -3.95
C GLU A 7 13.91 -16.98 -2.94
N SER A 8 14.71 -16.11 -2.31
CA SER A 8 15.63 -16.52 -1.23
C SER A 8 14.94 -17.13 -0.01
N LYS A 9 13.64 -16.88 0.16
CA LYS A 9 12.78 -17.42 1.23
C LYS A 9 11.96 -18.64 0.79
N GLY A 10 12.19 -19.17 -0.41
CA GLY A 10 11.56 -20.39 -0.92
C GLY A 10 10.27 -20.19 -1.70
N LEU A 11 9.90 -18.95 -2.03
CA LEU A 11 8.76 -18.65 -2.89
C LEU A 11 9.18 -18.78 -4.36
N SER A 12 8.28 -19.27 -5.22
CA SER A 12 8.46 -19.16 -6.65
C SER A 12 8.33 -17.70 -7.11
N LYS A 13 8.89 -17.40 -8.29
CA LYS A 13 8.72 -16.09 -8.94
C LYS A 13 7.25 -15.68 -9.06
N VAL A 14 6.37 -16.61 -9.42
CA VAL A 14 4.93 -16.35 -9.59
C VAL A 14 4.28 -15.98 -8.25
N GLU A 15 4.61 -16.69 -7.17
CA GLU A 15 4.11 -16.35 -5.83
C GLU A 15 4.66 -15.00 -5.36
N ALA A 16 5.92 -14.70 -5.66
CA ALA A 16 6.53 -13.42 -5.33
C ALA A 16 5.84 -12.25 -6.06
N GLU A 17 5.57 -12.38 -7.36
CA GLU A 17 4.82 -11.41 -8.16
C GLU A 17 3.40 -11.23 -7.60
N ALA A 18 2.71 -12.32 -7.29
CA ALA A 18 1.37 -12.29 -6.70
C ALA A 18 1.34 -11.54 -5.35
N LEU A 19 2.37 -11.68 -4.51
CA LEU A 19 2.47 -10.94 -3.25
C LEU A 19 2.68 -9.44 -3.48
N LEU A 20 3.47 -9.05 -4.48
CA LEU A 20 3.66 -7.65 -4.85
C LEU A 20 2.34 -7.03 -5.34
N GLU A 21 1.62 -7.72 -6.22
CA GLU A 21 0.30 -7.29 -6.68
C GLU A 21 -0.70 -7.18 -5.53
N LYS A 22 -0.72 -8.18 -4.63
CA LYS A 22 -1.64 -8.21 -3.49
C LYS A 22 -1.42 -7.01 -2.56
N SER A 23 -0.19 -6.55 -2.40
CA SER A 23 0.12 -5.38 -1.57
C SER A 23 -0.56 -4.10 -2.09
N VAL A 24 -0.55 -3.88 -3.40
CA VAL A 24 -1.19 -2.73 -4.05
C VAL A 24 -2.71 -2.90 -4.02
N GLN A 25 -3.21 -4.13 -4.23
CA GLN A 25 -4.64 -4.42 -4.13
C GLN A 25 -5.20 -4.02 -2.76
N ILE A 26 -4.54 -4.42 -1.67
CA ILE A 26 -4.97 -4.07 -0.30
C ILE A 26 -4.97 -2.56 -0.09
N ALA A 27 -3.97 -1.84 -0.59
CA ALA A 27 -3.93 -0.38 -0.50
C ALA A 27 -5.07 0.29 -1.28
N CYS A 28 -5.42 -0.23 -2.46
CA CYS A 28 -6.57 0.23 -3.24
C CYS A 28 -7.89 -0.06 -2.51
N GLU A 29 -8.06 -1.25 -1.94
CA GLU A 29 -9.26 -1.63 -1.17
C GLU A 29 -9.46 -0.68 0.03
N ALA A 30 -8.39 -0.38 0.76
CA ALA A 30 -8.41 0.55 1.89
C ALA A 30 -8.78 1.99 1.46
N ARG A 31 -8.22 2.46 0.34
CA ARG A 31 -8.58 3.76 -0.25
C ARG A 31 -10.06 3.79 -0.60
N ASP A 32 -10.56 2.77 -1.28
CA ASP A 32 -11.93 2.74 -1.77
C ASP A 32 -12.92 2.64 -0.59
N GLU A 33 -12.57 1.92 0.47
CA GLU A 33 -13.33 1.91 1.71
C GLU A 33 -13.38 3.28 2.40
N PHE A 34 -12.24 3.95 2.52
CA PHE A 34 -12.18 5.29 3.07
C PHE A 34 -13.04 6.27 2.26
N MET A 35 -12.90 6.26 0.93
CA MET A 35 -13.69 7.11 0.04
C MET A 35 -15.19 6.83 0.18
N ARG A 36 -15.61 5.56 0.23
CA ARG A 36 -17.01 5.19 0.46
C ARG A 36 -17.54 5.77 1.78
N ARG A 37 -16.78 5.66 2.87
CA ARG A 37 -17.17 6.18 4.19
C ARG A 37 -17.23 7.71 4.23
N CYS A 38 -16.33 8.41 3.54
CA CYS A 38 -16.34 9.87 3.45
C CYS A 38 -17.50 10.39 2.58
N ILE A 39 -17.79 9.72 1.46
CA ILE A 39 -18.87 10.11 0.53
C ILE A 39 -20.25 9.82 1.13
N SER A 40 -20.42 8.73 1.88
CA SER A 40 -21.71 8.36 2.48
C SER A 40 -22.12 9.21 3.67
N GLY A 41 -21.31 10.19 4.09
CA GLY A 41 -21.61 11.09 5.20
C GLY A 41 -21.55 10.42 6.59
N VAL A 42 -20.99 9.21 6.68
CA VAL A 42 -20.96 8.39 7.93
C VAL A 42 -19.84 8.83 8.89
N TYR A 43 -19.09 9.89 8.57
CA TYR A 43 -18.19 10.53 9.53
C TYR A 43 -18.98 11.45 10.47
N GLU A 44 -19.67 10.86 11.45
CA GLU A 44 -20.09 11.58 12.65
C GLU A 44 -18.85 11.87 13.50
N ALA A 45 -18.21 13.02 13.25
CA ALA A 45 -17.17 13.54 14.12
C ALA A 45 -17.68 14.82 14.79
N ASN A 46 -18.04 14.69 16.07
CA ASN A 46 -18.03 15.71 17.11
C ASN A 46 -17.80 17.16 16.62
N GLY A 47 -18.90 17.88 16.39
CA GLY A 47 -18.97 19.35 16.54
C GLY A 47 -18.21 20.22 15.54
N ASN A 48 -17.35 19.70 14.67
CA ASN A 48 -16.68 20.48 13.63
C ASN A 48 -16.95 19.86 12.26
N GLN A 49 -17.93 20.44 11.56
CA GLN A 49 -18.33 20.08 10.20
C GLN A 49 -17.19 20.36 9.22
N HIS A 50 -16.20 19.49 9.15
CA HIS A 50 -15.29 19.43 8.02
C HIS A 50 -15.63 18.17 7.24
N THR A 51 -16.58 18.29 6.31
CA THR A 51 -16.76 17.27 5.28
C THR A 51 -15.44 17.21 4.51
N PRO A 52 -14.70 16.09 4.55
CA PRO A 52 -13.49 15.97 3.74
C PRO A 52 -13.96 16.09 2.30
N LYS A 53 -13.56 17.15 1.60
CA LYS A 53 -13.80 17.24 0.16
C LYS A 53 -13.20 15.99 -0.48
N PRO A 54 -13.86 15.36 -1.46
CA PRO A 54 -13.30 14.22 -2.16
C PRO A 54 -12.06 14.69 -2.94
N HIS A 55 -10.90 14.64 -2.29
CA HIS A 55 -9.62 14.82 -2.93
C HIS A 55 -9.24 13.48 -3.57
N HIS A 56 -8.60 13.51 -4.73
CA HIS A 56 -8.07 12.30 -5.35
C HIS A 56 -7.01 11.68 -4.43
N ILE A 57 -7.30 10.51 -3.87
CA ILE A 57 -6.34 9.72 -3.10
C ILE A 57 -5.57 8.81 -4.05
N LEU A 58 -4.24 8.90 -3.98
CA LEU A 58 -3.34 8.10 -4.81
C LEU A 58 -2.79 6.92 -4.00
N VAL A 59 -2.50 5.83 -4.71
CA VAL A 59 -1.73 4.70 -4.18
C VAL A 59 -0.39 4.69 -4.91
N ALA A 60 0.70 4.74 -4.16
CA ALA A 60 2.06 4.68 -4.70
C ALA A 60 2.72 3.36 -4.27
N ALA A 61 3.19 2.59 -5.24
CA ALA A 61 3.98 1.40 -4.94
C ALA A 61 5.37 1.80 -4.42
N SER A 62 5.79 1.21 -3.30
CA SER A 62 7.11 1.45 -2.74
C SER A 62 8.16 0.65 -3.49
N VAL A 63 9.15 1.33 -4.05
CA VAL A 63 10.34 0.70 -4.66
C VAL A 63 11.55 1.03 -3.79
N GLY A 64 12.07 0.02 -3.09
CA GLY A 64 13.28 0.15 -2.27
C GLY A 64 14.55 0.14 -3.13
N SER A 65 15.64 0.68 -2.59
CA SER A 65 16.96 0.59 -3.22
C SER A 65 17.46 -0.86 -3.22
N TYR A 66 18.50 -1.13 -4.01
CA TYR A 66 19.17 -2.43 -4.00
C TYR A 66 19.82 -2.74 -2.63
N GLY A 67 20.29 -1.73 -1.91
CA GLY A 67 20.88 -1.93 -0.57
C GLY A 67 19.90 -2.53 0.44
N ALA A 68 18.62 -2.15 0.38
CA ALA A 68 17.58 -2.76 1.20
C ALA A 68 17.38 -4.27 0.91
N TYR A 69 17.77 -4.75 -0.27
CA TYR A 69 17.80 -6.19 -0.58
C TYR A 69 19.04 -6.87 0.02
N LEU A 70 20.20 -6.20 0.06
CA LEU A 70 21.43 -6.74 0.64
C LEU A 70 21.36 -6.89 2.16
N ALA A 71 20.52 -6.08 2.82
CA ALA A 71 20.32 -6.08 4.27
C ALA A 71 21.63 -5.82 5.06
N ASP A 72 22.51 -4.97 4.51
CA ASP A 72 23.79 -4.58 5.09
C ASP A 72 23.88 -3.08 5.44
N GLY A 73 22.80 -2.32 5.24
CA GLY A 73 22.74 -0.89 5.50
C GLY A 73 23.20 -0.01 4.34
N SER A 74 23.48 -0.57 3.16
CA SER A 74 23.89 0.18 1.95
C SER A 74 22.75 0.99 1.29
N GLU A 75 21.56 1.01 1.89
CA GLU A 75 20.48 1.91 1.48
C GLU A 75 20.67 3.38 1.90
N TYR A 76 21.72 3.70 2.68
CA TYR A 76 22.11 5.04 3.13
C TYR A 76 23.44 5.48 2.52
#